data_AF-A0A3P8VSZ1-F1
#
_entry.id   AF-A0A3P8VSZ1-F1
#
_cell.length_a   1.000
_cell.length_b   1.000
_cell.length_c   1.000
_cell.angle_alpha   90.00
_cell.angle_beta   90.00
_cell.angle_gamma   90.00
#
_symmetry.space_group_name_H-M   'P 1'
#
loop_
_entity.id
_entity.type
_entity.pdbx_description
1 polymer ?
#
loop_
_entity_poly.entity_id
_entity_poly.type
_entity_poly.pdbx_seq_one_letter_code
_entity_poly.pdbx_strand_id
1 'polypeptide(L)'
;MPSFIFVHCVSFTKCQCLPVRCLSQNKRHTQTTTKYVELIVAQRHVVSIPLLSIPQFYRALNIRVALVGLEVWSDVDKCPITQDPFTTLHEFLDWRKVKLLPQKPHDNAQLISGVYFQGTTIGMAPIMSMCTADQSGGIVMDHSDNPLGAAVTLAHELGHNFGMNHDTPERGCGCRVTVDRGGCIMTPSTGYPFPTVFSSCSKKDLTASFEKGVGMCLFNMPEVKVLYGGQKCGNGYVEEGEECDCGELEECMNPCCNATTCTLKGDAVCAHGQCCQDCQLKPAGTPCRDASNSCDLPEFCNGTSPHCPANVYLHDGHACHSVDGYCYNGICQTHEQQCITLWGQGAKPAPGICFEKVNSAGDPYGNCGKDAKGSFAKCEARDAKCGKIQCQGGANRPVIGTNAVSIETNIPLRDGGRILCRGTHVYLGDDMPDPGLVLTGTKCGDGMVRSELMINRSLFLFDTLQICNNKKNCHCEAHWAPPFCDRTGLGGSVDSGPIRFAGRSEKHQTDELFKRLSIELLAGKRKLCCYVSTTHTFSKILRRLPQCPPVHLSHPVLLSLPMSLSPNPGQLRPLVPPPHRAAAPHRAAAPHIHAVPRGASFRATPNHNSCRTVTVSAPSVFFTWKHFIL
;
A
#
# COMPACT_ATOMS: atom_id res chain seq x y z
N MET A 1 29.39 23.12 -63.98
CA MET A 1 29.64 23.02 -62.52
C MET A 1 28.29 22.83 -61.83
N PRO A 2 28.21 22.08 -60.71
CA PRO A 2 26.95 21.50 -60.23
C PRO A 2 26.04 22.47 -59.47
N SER A 3 24.75 22.15 -59.44
CA SER A 3 23.68 22.93 -58.82
C SER A 3 23.63 22.79 -57.30
N PHE A 4 23.26 23.85 -56.59
CA PHE A 4 22.91 23.78 -55.17
C PHE A 4 21.54 23.11 -54.98
N ILE A 5 21.46 22.19 -54.02
CA ILE A 5 20.26 21.41 -53.71
C ILE A 5 19.44 22.14 -52.63
N PHE A 6 18.17 22.44 -52.93
CA PHE A 6 17.20 22.83 -51.92
C PHE A 6 16.79 21.60 -51.09
N VAL A 7 16.98 21.67 -49.77
CA VAL A 7 16.42 20.69 -48.82
C VAL A 7 15.32 21.37 -48.02
N HIS A 8 14.07 21.01 -48.29
CA HIS A 8 12.94 21.40 -47.44
C HIS A 8 12.97 20.58 -46.15
N CYS A 9 13.35 21.20 -45.03
CA CYS A 9 13.07 20.63 -43.71
C CYS A 9 11.56 20.64 -43.47
N VAL A 10 10.92 19.46 -43.52
CA VAL A 10 9.52 19.28 -43.12
C VAL A 10 9.43 19.44 -41.60
N SER A 11 8.61 20.38 -41.14
CA SER A 11 8.40 20.63 -39.72
C SER A 11 7.59 19.50 -39.09
N PHE A 12 8.19 18.75 -38.16
CA PHE A 12 7.46 17.80 -37.34
C PHE A 12 6.61 18.54 -36.29
N THR A 13 5.30 18.54 -36.50
CA THR A 13 4.32 19.05 -35.54
C THR A 13 4.39 18.24 -34.24
N LYS A 14 4.75 18.90 -33.14
CA LYS A 14 4.59 18.35 -31.80
C LYS A 14 3.12 17.99 -31.56
N CYS A 15 2.84 16.73 -31.22
CA CYS A 15 1.53 16.36 -30.68
C CYS A 15 1.27 17.13 -29.39
N GLN A 16 0.28 18.02 -29.40
CA GLN A 16 -0.17 18.73 -28.21
C GLN A 16 -1.05 17.79 -27.36
N CYS A 17 -0.44 17.09 -26.40
CA CYS A 17 -1.19 16.47 -25.32
C CYS A 17 -1.90 17.56 -24.50
N LEU A 18 -3.23 17.57 -24.51
CA LEU A 18 -4.06 18.53 -23.77
C LEU A 18 -3.93 18.28 -22.25
N PRO A 19 -3.24 19.15 -21.48
CA PRO A 19 -2.84 18.81 -20.10
C PRO A 19 -4.00 18.86 -19.08
N VAL A 20 -5.14 19.44 -19.45
CA VAL A 20 -6.20 19.81 -18.50
C VAL A 20 -7.23 18.69 -18.23
N ARG A 21 -7.42 17.73 -19.16
CA ARG A 21 -8.47 16.69 -19.01
C ARG A 21 -8.02 15.48 -18.20
N CYS A 22 -6.83 14.91 -18.46
CA CYS A 22 -6.35 13.69 -17.79
C CYS A 22 -6.33 13.84 -16.26
N LEU A 23 -5.72 14.91 -15.72
CA LEU A 23 -5.63 15.15 -14.27
C LEU A 23 -7.00 15.14 -13.55
N SER A 24 -8.10 15.49 -14.24
CA SER A 24 -9.45 15.45 -13.68
C SER A 24 -10.09 14.05 -13.66
N GLN A 25 -9.62 13.13 -14.51
CA GLN A 25 -10.05 11.73 -14.57
C GLN A 25 -9.27 10.89 -13.55
N ASN A 26 -7.94 10.98 -13.52
CA ASN A 26 -7.07 10.25 -12.57
C ASN A 26 -7.53 10.46 -11.10
N LYS A 27 -7.85 11.71 -10.73
CA LYS A 27 -8.37 12.06 -9.39
C LYS A 27 -9.66 11.33 -9.01
N ARG A 28 -10.54 11.03 -9.97
CA ARG A 28 -11.80 10.30 -9.70
C ARG A 28 -11.56 8.81 -9.50
N HIS A 29 -10.67 8.19 -10.29
CA HIS A 29 -10.46 6.74 -10.27
C HIS A 29 -9.75 6.23 -9.00
N THR A 30 -8.85 7.03 -8.45
CA THR A 30 -8.17 6.73 -7.17
C THR A 30 -9.17 6.70 -5.99
N GLN A 31 -10.27 7.44 -6.09
CA GLN A 31 -11.31 7.56 -5.04
C GLN A 31 -12.43 6.51 -5.16
N THR A 32 -12.77 6.08 -6.38
CA THR A 32 -13.84 5.07 -6.63
C THR A 32 -13.38 3.63 -6.40
N THR A 33 -12.09 3.34 -6.58
CA THR A 33 -11.54 1.99 -6.35
C THR A 33 -11.53 1.66 -4.85
N THR A 34 -12.19 0.57 -4.46
CA THR A 34 -12.12 0.02 -3.10
C THR A 34 -10.67 -0.27 -2.72
N LYS A 35 -10.30 0.09 -1.50
CA LYS A 35 -8.99 -0.20 -0.91
C LYS A 35 -9.11 -1.35 0.07
N TYR A 36 -8.07 -2.15 0.18
CA TYR A 36 -7.97 -3.25 1.13
C TYR A 36 -6.80 -2.99 2.09
N VAL A 37 -6.95 -3.33 3.37
CA VAL A 37 -5.85 -3.23 4.35
C VAL A 37 -5.60 -4.60 4.94
N GLU A 38 -4.44 -5.17 4.66
CA GLU A 38 -3.90 -6.34 5.33
C GLU A 38 -3.40 -5.94 6.73
N LEU A 39 -4.27 -6.06 7.73
CA LEU A 39 -4.00 -5.70 9.13
C LEU A 39 -3.55 -6.91 9.94
N ILE A 40 -2.45 -6.78 10.68
CA ILE A 40 -2.11 -7.68 11.79
C ILE A 40 -2.39 -6.97 13.12
N VAL A 41 -3.01 -7.67 14.06
CA VAL A 41 -3.13 -7.22 15.45
C VAL A 41 -2.16 -8.04 16.32
N ALA A 42 -1.32 -7.35 17.08
CA ALA A 42 -0.54 -7.95 18.16
C ALA A 42 -1.22 -7.62 19.49
N GLN A 43 -1.29 -8.57 20.43
CA GLN A 43 -1.88 -8.31 21.74
C GLN A 43 -1.20 -9.09 22.87
N ARG A 44 -1.14 -8.46 24.05
CA ARG A 44 -0.65 -9.07 25.28
C ARG A 44 -1.81 -9.81 25.97
N HIS A 45 -1.70 -11.13 26.09
CA HIS A 45 -2.78 -12.02 26.54
C HIS A 45 -4.06 -11.99 25.67
N VAL A 46 -5.08 -12.77 26.04
CA VAL A 46 -6.34 -12.88 25.29
C VAL A 46 -7.29 -11.76 25.69
N VAL A 47 -7.18 -10.61 25.02
CA VAL A 47 -8.16 -9.53 25.11
C VAL A 47 -9.38 -9.89 24.25
N SER A 48 -10.60 -9.73 24.79
CA SER A 48 -11.85 -10.08 24.12
C SER A 48 -12.36 -8.97 23.20
N ILE A 49 -11.58 -8.67 22.16
CA ILE A 49 -11.81 -7.53 21.25
C ILE A 49 -12.79 -7.91 20.13
N PRO A 50 -13.80 -7.06 19.79
CA PRO A 50 -14.67 -7.26 18.65
C PRO A 50 -13.93 -6.77 17.40
N LEU A 51 -12.91 -7.53 16.97
CA LEU A 51 -12.12 -7.19 15.78
C LEU A 51 -12.99 -7.04 14.53
N LEU A 52 -14.16 -7.70 14.52
CA LEU A 52 -15.28 -7.56 13.59
C LEU A 52 -15.85 -6.12 13.44
N SER A 53 -15.68 -5.24 14.44
CA SER A 53 -16.17 -3.86 14.39
C SER A 53 -15.28 -2.94 13.56
N ILE A 54 -13.97 -3.19 13.49
CA ILE A 54 -13.00 -2.32 12.82
C ILE A 54 -13.29 -2.19 11.30
N PRO A 55 -13.59 -3.27 10.55
CA PRO A 55 -13.96 -3.16 9.14
C PRO A 55 -15.22 -2.30 8.89
N GLN A 56 -16.17 -2.31 9.82
CA GLN A 56 -17.45 -1.61 9.65
C GLN A 56 -17.30 -0.08 9.67
N PHE A 57 -16.36 0.46 10.47
CA PHE A 57 -16.06 1.90 10.47
C PHE A 57 -15.48 2.37 9.13
N TYR A 58 -14.67 1.52 8.48
CA TYR A 58 -13.97 1.82 7.23
C TYR A 58 -14.80 1.55 5.97
N ARG A 59 -15.86 0.72 6.04
CA ARG A 59 -16.82 0.47 4.96
C ARG A 59 -17.38 1.78 4.36
N ALA A 60 -17.69 2.76 5.21
CA ALA A 60 -18.18 4.10 4.84
C ALA A 60 -17.12 5.05 4.22
N LEU A 61 -15.91 4.56 4.02
CA LEU A 61 -14.77 5.21 3.34
C LEU A 61 -14.33 4.46 2.07
N ASN A 62 -15.05 3.40 1.65
CA ASN A 62 -14.64 2.49 0.58
C ASN A 62 -13.31 1.77 0.87
N ILE A 63 -13.05 1.49 2.15
CA ILE A 63 -11.88 0.75 2.65
C ILE A 63 -12.38 -0.52 3.34
N ARG A 64 -11.81 -1.67 2.97
CA ARG A 64 -12.04 -2.98 3.59
C ARG A 64 -10.82 -3.36 4.43
N VAL A 65 -10.98 -3.37 5.76
CA VAL A 65 -9.92 -3.87 6.66
C VAL A 65 -10.06 -5.38 6.80
N ALA A 66 -8.97 -6.10 6.56
CA ALA A 66 -8.89 -7.55 6.61
C ALA A 66 -7.87 -7.98 7.67
N LEU A 67 -8.30 -8.81 8.63
CA LEU A 67 -7.42 -9.32 9.69
C LEU A 67 -6.60 -10.51 9.16
N VAL A 68 -5.36 -10.25 8.74
CA VAL A 68 -4.43 -11.25 8.18
C VAL A 68 -3.48 -11.86 9.24
N GLY A 69 -3.67 -11.51 10.51
CA GLY A 69 -2.92 -12.10 11.61
C GLY A 69 -3.36 -11.59 12.97
N LEU A 70 -3.33 -12.50 13.94
CA LEU A 70 -3.49 -12.20 15.36
C LEU A 70 -2.31 -12.83 16.10
N GLU A 71 -1.39 -11.99 16.57
CA GLU A 71 -0.17 -12.38 17.28
C GLU A 71 -0.40 -12.22 18.79
N VAL A 72 -0.54 -13.32 19.53
CA VAL A 72 -0.85 -13.28 20.98
C VAL A 72 0.40 -13.59 21.81
N TRP A 73 0.94 -12.56 22.47
CA TRP A 73 2.11 -12.66 23.34
C TRP A 73 1.68 -13.26 24.69
N SER A 74 1.65 -14.60 24.72
CA SER A 74 1.18 -15.41 25.84
C SER A 74 2.29 -15.90 26.77
N ASP A 75 3.53 -15.93 26.26
CA ASP A 75 4.76 -16.38 26.92
C ASP A 75 5.60 -15.19 27.43
N VAL A 76 5.91 -14.24 26.55
CA VAL A 76 6.69 -13.03 26.83
C VAL A 76 6.45 -11.97 25.75
N ASP A 77 6.47 -10.70 26.12
CA ASP A 77 6.39 -9.58 25.17
C ASP A 77 7.53 -9.64 24.14
N LYS A 78 7.25 -9.31 22.87
CA LYS A 78 8.26 -9.39 21.79
C LYS A 78 9.01 -8.07 21.55
N CYS A 79 8.51 -6.98 22.13
CA CYS A 79 9.19 -5.71 22.32
C CYS A 79 8.90 -5.20 23.75
N PRO A 80 9.68 -4.25 24.30
CA PRO A 80 9.30 -3.52 25.50
C PRO A 80 7.93 -2.85 25.36
N ILE A 81 7.12 -2.95 26.41
CA ILE A 81 5.87 -2.19 26.57
C ILE A 81 6.01 -1.40 27.86
N THR A 82 5.85 -0.09 27.81
CA THR A 82 6.02 0.80 28.97
C THR A 82 4.80 1.71 29.15
N GLN A 83 4.77 2.49 30.24
CA GLN A 83 3.75 3.54 30.39
C GLN A 83 4.03 4.76 29.48
N ASP A 84 5.22 4.87 28.90
CA ASP A 84 5.46 5.87 27.86
C ASP A 84 4.95 5.33 26.50
N PRO A 85 3.94 5.98 25.89
CA PRO A 85 3.44 5.55 24.59
C PRO A 85 4.47 5.73 23.48
N PHE A 86 5.38 6.71 23.58
CA PHE A 86 6.35 6.98 22.51
C PHE A 86 7.41 5.86 22.37
N THR A 87 8.05 5.49 23.49
CA THR A 87 8.95 4.33 23.60
C THR A 87 8.24 3.06 23.13
N THR A 88 7.00 2.83 23.59
CA THR A 88 6.22 1.63 23.24
C THR A 88 5.88 1.57 21.74
N LEU A 89 5.57 2.70 21.10
CA LEU A 89 5.31 2.77 19.66
C LEU A 89 6.58 2.56 18.84
N HIS A 90 7.72 3.15 19.24
CA HIS A 90 9.00 2.94 18.56
C HIS A 90 9.41 1.47 18.60
N GLU A 91 9.47 0.88 19.79
CA GLU A 91 9.85 -0.53 20.01
C GLU A 91 8.93 -1.51 19.26
N PHE A 92 7.62 -1.22 19.19
CA PHE A 92 6.68 -2.03 18.41
C PHE A 92 6.90 -1.91 16.90
N LEU A 93 7.13 -0.69 16.38
CA LEU A 93 7.38 -0.46 14.96
C LEU A 93 8.72 -1.04 14.50
N ASP A 94 9.77 -0.95 15.31
CA ASP A 94 11.06 -1.59 15.02
C ASP A 94 10.94 -3.12 15.09
N TRP A 95 10.23 -3.68 16.08
CA TRP A 95 9.89 -5.10 16.10
C TRP A 95 9.11 -5.53 14.85
N ARG A 96 8.10 -4.75 14.43
CA ARG A 96 7.33 -5.00 13.20
C ARG A 96 8.26 -5.06 11.99
N LYS A 97 9.15 -4.06 11.85
CA LYS A 97 10.10 -3.91 10.75
C LYS A 97 11.12 -5.05 10.68
N VAL A 98 11.71 -5.44 11.81
CA VAL A 98 12.85 -6.40 11.83
C VAL A 98 12.45 -7.85 12.16
N LYS A 99 11.24 -8.10 12.68
CA LYS A 99 10.73 -9.45 13.01
C LYS A 99 9.45 -9.81 12.26
N LEU A 100 8.40 -8.98 12.31
CA LEU A 100 7.08 -9.38 11.80
C LEU A 100 7.03 -9.39 10.26
N LEU A 101 7.35 -8.26 9.62
CA LEU A 101 7.30 -8.10 8.16
C LEU A 101 8.08 -9.18 7.38
N PRO A 102 9.31 -9.57 7.79
CA PRO A 102 10.05 -10.66 7.12
C PRO A 102 9.43 -12.05 7.23
N GLN A 103 8.51 -12.28 8.17
CA GLN A 103 7.84 -13.57 8.40
C GLN A 103 6.40 -13.60 7.87
N LYS A 104 5.73 -12.44 7.91
CA LYS A 104 4.32 -12.23 7.57
C LYS A 104 4.21 -10.89 6.81
N PRO A 105 4.08 -10.91 5.47
CA PRO A 105 3.67 -9.72 4.72
C PRO A 105 2.33 -9.19 5.25
N HIS A 106 2.21 -7.87 5.35
CA HIS A 106 1.00 -7.15 5.77
C HIS A 106 1.18 -5.63 5.55
N ASP A 107 0.09 -4.91 5.34
CA ASP A 107 0.11 -3.46 5.07
C ASP A 107 0.33 -2.65 6.36
N ASN A 108 -0.29 -3.06 7.46
CA ASN A 108 -0.32 -2.33 8.73
C ASN A 108 -0.35 -3.29 9.94
N ALA A 109 0.27 -2.89 11.07
CA ALA A 109 0.15 -3.65 12.31
C ALA A 109 -0.20 -2.76 13.51
N GLN A 110 -1.05 -3.25 14.40
CA GLN A 110 -1.51 -2.51 15.60
C GLN A 110 -1.27 -3.34 16.86
N LEU A 111 -0.61 -2.78 17.86
CA LEU A 111 -0.41 -3.41 19.18
C LEU A 111 -1.52 -2.99 20.13
N ILE A 112 -2.15 -3.95 20.81
CA ILE A 112 -3.19 -3.69 21.79
C ILE A 112 -2.72 -4.18 23.17
N SER A 113 -2.77 -3.29 24.16
CA SER A 113 -2.10 -3.44 25.45
C SER A 113 -2.95 -2.99 26.62
N GLY A 114 -3.04 -3.81 27.68
CA GLY A 114 -3.60 -3.42 28.97
C GLY A 114 -2.65 -2.59 29.86
N VAL A 115 -1.51 -2.11 29.33
CA VAL A 115 -0.62 -1.18 30.04
C VAL A 115 -1.17 0.23 29.90
N TYR A 116 -1.44 0.87 31.04
CA TYR A 116 -1.91 2.25 31.08
C TYR A 116 -0.78 3.22 30.72
N PHE A 117 -0.98 4.01 29.67
CA PHE A 117 -0.06 5.06 29.24
C PHE A 117 -0.19 6.33 30.11
N GLN A 118 0.86 7.14 30.15
CA GLN A 118 0.89 8.36 30.95
C GLN A 118 0.08 9.51 30.31
N GLY A 119 -0.57 10.31 31.17
CA GLY A 119 -1.38 11.46 30.74
C GLY A 119 -2.78 11.06 30.30
N THR A 120 -3.22 11.57 29.15
CA THR A 120 -4.55 11.31 28.55
C THR A 120 -4.47 10.51 27.24
N THR A 121 -3.29 9.99 26.90
CA THR A 121 -3.05 9.26 25.66
C THR A 121 -3.57 7.83 25.80
N ILE A 122 -4.43 7.41 24.88
CA ILE A 122 -5.02 6.06 24.85
C ILE A 122 -4.62 5.25 23.61
N GLY A 123 -3.93 5.87 22.67
CA GLY A 123 -3.44 5.27 21.42
C GLY A 123 -2.43 6.19 20.75
N MET A 124 -1.68 5.66 19.79
CA MET A 124 -0.75 6.45 18.98
C MET A 124 -0.33 5.77 17.68
N ALA A 125 -0.27 6.54 16.59
CA ALA A 125 0.23 6.11 15.28
C ALA A 125 0.92 7.24 14.50
N PRO A 126 1.93 6.95 13.65
CA PRO A 126 2.50 7.94 12.75
C PRO A 126 1.52 8.35 11.64
N ILE A 127 1.57 9.61 11.22
CA ILE A 127 0.65 10.19 10.25
C ILE A 127 1.14 9.97 8.80
N MET A 128 0.24 9.60 7.89
CA MET A 128 0.52 9.31 6.45
C MET A 128 1.48 8.12 6.21
N SER A 129 1.67 7.24 7.19
CA SER A 129 2.62 6.13 7.14
C SER A 129 2.11 4.82 6.56
N MET A 130 0.84 4.75 6.12
CA MET A 130 0.27 3.54 5.53
C MET A 130 1.12 2.98 4.37
N CYS A 131 1.31 1.66 4.34
CA CYS A 131 2.23 0.91 3.45
C CYS A 131 3.73 1.07 3.70
N THR A 132 4.19 1.93 4.61
CA THR A 132 5.62 2.04 4.91
C THR A 132 6.13 0.84 5.72
N ALA A 133 7.36 0.39 5.46
CA ALA A 133 7.97 -0.75 6.15
C ALA A 133 8.37 -0.41 7.61
N ASP A 134 8.63 0.86 7.88
CA ASP A 134 9.07 1.39 9.18
C ASP A 134 7.92 1.92 10.04
N GLN A 135 6.93 2.63 9.47
CA GLN A 135 5.96 3.40 10.26
C GLN A 135 4.48 3.02 10.08
N SER A 136 4.14 2.03 9.24
CA SER A 136 2.74 1.60 9.04
C SER A 136 2.23 0.76 10.22
N GLY A 137 1.85 1.43 11.30
CA GLY A 137 1.26 0.81 12.47
C GLY A 137 0.95 1.78 13.59
N GLY A 138 0.53 1.24 14.73
CA GLY A 138 0.16 2.01 15.91
C GLY A 138 0.09 1.17 17.19
N ILE A 139 -0.14 1.83 18.30
CA ILE A 139 -0.37 1.24 19.63
C ILE A 139 -1.73 1.69 20.17
N VAL A 140 -2.38 0.83 20.94
CA VAL A 140 -3.73 1.04 21.49
C VAL A 140 -3.76 0.54 22.93
N MET A 141 -4.26 1.38 23.84
CA MET A 141 -4.57 1.01 25.21
C MET A 141 -5.94 0.31 25.27
N ASP A 142 -6.03 -0.82 25.94
CA ASP A 142 -7.32 -1.44 26.27
C ASP A 142 -7.91 -0.71 27.48
N HIS A 143 -8.71 0.33 27.19
CA HIS A 143 -9.10 1.37 28.15
C HIS A 143 -10.50 1.24 28.75
N SER A 144 -11.27 0.21 28.36
CA SER A 144 -12.67 0.06 28.78
C SER A 144 -13.13 -1.39 28.77
N ASP A 145 -13.90 -1.79 29.79
CA ASP A 145 -14.59 -3.10 29.85
C ASP A 145 -15.53 -3.33 28.65
N ASN A 146 -15.96 -2.26 27.96
CA ASN A 146 -16.63 -2.35 26.68
C ASN A 146 -15.57 -2.36 25.56
N PRO A 147 -15.34 -3.52 24.91
CA PRO A 147 -14.19 -3.69 24.02
C PRO A 147 -14.37 -2.97 22.66
N LEU A 148 -15.52 -2.32 22.44
CA LEU A 148 -15.69 -1.30 21.40
C LEU A 148 -14.75 -0.10 21.60
N GLY A 149 -14.37 0.22 22.85
CA GLY A 149 -13.47 1.33 23.17
C GLY A 149 -12.09 1.18 22.52
N ALA A 150 -11.46 0.01 22.69
CA ALA A 150 -10.20 -0.31 22.02
C ALA A 150 -10.34 -0.38 20.49
N ALA A 151 -11.45 -0.94 19.98
CA ALA A 151 -11.70 -1.01 18.53
C ALA A 151 -11.85 0.37 17.87
N VAL A 152 -12.46 1.34 18.57
CA VAL A 152 -12.60 2.73 18.10
C VAL A 152 -11.27 3.49 18.18
N THR A 153 -10.47 3.26 19.24
CA THR A 153 -9.11 3.81 19.29
C THR A 153 -8.22 3.25 18.17
N LEU A 154 -8.26 1.94 17.89
CA LEU A 154 -7.56 1.37 16.73
C LEU A 154 -8.01 2.01 15.42
N ALA A 155 -9.31 2.28 15.25
CA ALA A 155 -9.82 2.97 14.08
C ALA A 155 -9.34 4.43 13.96
N HIS A 156 -9.05 5.11 15.08
CA HIS A 156 -8.42 6.42 15.14
C HIS A 156 -6.94 6.36 14.71
N GLU A 157 -6.16 5.43 15.28
CA GLU A 157 -4.73 5.26 14.97
C GLU A 157 -4.50 4.82 13.52
N LEU A 158 -5.32 3.89 13.01
CA LEU A 158 -5.31 3.52 11.60
C LEU A 158 -5.67 4.74 10.70
N GLY A 159 -6.51 5.65 11.22
CA GLY A 159 -6.87 6.92 10.58
C GLY A 159 -5.67 7.86 10.45
N HIS A 160 -4.80 7.92 11.46
CA HIS A 160 -3.51 8.60 11.37
C HIS A 160 -2.60 7.98 10.32
N ASN A 161 -2.43 6.64 10.29
CA ASN A 161 -1.65 5.99 9.24
C ASN A 161 -2.18 6.33 7.83
N PHE A 162 -3.51 6.43 7.67
CA PHE A 162 -4.18 6.90 6.44
C PHE A 162 -3.97 8.39 6.11
N GLY A 163 -3.44 9.19 7.03
CA GLY A 163 -3.18 10.62 6.85
C GLY A 163 -4.26 11.56 7.37
N MET A 164 -5.26 11.05 8.11
CA MET A 164 -6.25 11.87 8.79
C MET A 164 -5.62 12.54 10.01
N ASN A 165 -5.91 13.82 10.21
CA ASN A 165 -5.51 14.56 11.41
C ASN A 165 -6.78 14.84 12.25
N HIS A 166 -6.61 15.21 13.52
CA HIS A 166 -7.73 15.42 14.43
C HIS A 166 -8.79 16.42 13.92
N ASP A 167 -10.04 16.18 14.27
CA ASP A 167 -11.15 17.12 14.13
C ASP A 167 -11.09 18.16 15.27
N THR A 168 -10.49 19.33 15.01
CA THR A 168 -10.34 20.41 16.00
C THR A 168 -10.90 21.75 15.52
N PRO A 169 -11.35 22.64 16.44
CA PRO A 169 -11.81 23.99 16.09
C PRO A 169 -10.75 24.85 15.39
N GLU A 170 -9.48 24.69 15.74
CA GLU A 170 -8.36 25.45 15.18
C GLU A 170 -8.11 25.11 13.70
N ARG A 171 -8.43 23.89 13.28
CA ARG A 171 -8.44 23.46 11.87
C ARG A 171 -9.72 23.87 11.13
N GLY A 172 -10.72 24.43 11.83
CA GLY A 172 -12.08 24.62 11.32
C GLY A 172 -12.86 23.31 11.16
N CYS A 173 -12.43 22.23 11.82
CA CYS A 173 -12.97 20.88 11.65
C CYS A 173 -13.86 20.50 12.84
N GLY A 174 -15.15 20.84 12.75
CA GLY A 174 -16.17 20.39 13.70
C GLY A 174 -16.83 19.07 13.27
N CYS A 175 -17.00 18.16 14.21
CA CYS A 175 -17.87 16.99 14.00
C CYS A 175 -19.34 17.43 13.90
N ARG A 176 -20.09 16.85 12.96
CA ARG A 176 -21.55 17.10 12.82
C ARG A 176 -22.41 16.18 13.70
N VAL A 177 -21.84 15.09 14.20
CA VAL A 177 -22.49 14.20 15.17
C VAL A 177 -22.24 14.77 16.56
N THR A 178 -23.30 14.83 17.37
CA THR A 178 -23.27 15.38 18.72
C THR A 178 -22.67 14.39 19.72
N VAL A 179 -22.22 14.88 20.88
CA VAL A 179 -21.48 14.06 21.87
C VAL A 179 -22.38 13.00 22.52
N ASP A 180 -23.68 13.24 22.66
CA ASP A 180 -24.69 12.24 23.06
C ASP A 180 -24.83 11.08 22.06
N ARG A 181 -24.31 11.24 20.84
CA ARG A 181 -24.22 10.23 19.78
C ARG A 181 -22.77 9.80 19.49
N GLY A 182 -21.85 10.16 20.39
CA GLY A 182 -20.44 9.78 20.40
C GLY A 182 -19.49 10.62 19.55
N GLY A 183 -20.00 11.56 18.74
CA GLY A 183 -19.17 12.42 17.90
C GLY A 183 -18.51 11.68 16.72
N CYS A 184 -17.24 12.00 16.45
CA CYS A 184 -16.48 11.50 15.29
C CYS A 184 -15.19 10.79 15.73
N ILE A 185 -14.76 9.77 14.98
CA ILE A 185 -13.62 8.92 15.33
C ILE A 185 -12.33 9.75 15.52
N MET A 186 -12.03 10.70 14.62
CA MET A 186 -10.82 11.55 14.72
C MET A 186 -10.93 12.72 15.71
N THR A 187 -11.85 12.69 16.68
CA THR A 187 -11.89 13.70 17.75
C THR A 187 -10.67 13.51 18.68
N PRO A 188 -9.96 14.57 19.15
CA PRO A 188 -8.81 14.45 20.06
C PRO A 188 -9.04 13.75 21.40
N SER A 189 -10.28 13.38 21.72
CA SER A 189 -10.67 12.72 22.96
C SER A 189 -11.92 11.88 22.69
N THR A 190 -11.92 10.65 23.18
CA THR A 190 -13.07 9.75 23.11
C THR A 190 -13.85 9.77 24.44
N GLY A 191 -15.08 9.26 24.41
CA GLY A 191 -15.94 9.13 25.57
C GLY A 191 -17.07 8.14 25.29
N TYR A 192 -17.96 7.92 26.26
CA TYR A 192 -19.15 7.11 26.06
C TYR A 192 -20.36 7.99 25.70
N PRO A 193 -21.20 7.62 24.70
CA PRO A 193 -21.05 6.47 23.81
C PRO A 193 -19.90 6.67 22.80
N PHE A 194 -19.26 5.59 22.36
CA PHE A 194 -18.08 5.69 21.48
C PHE A 194 -18.44 6.12 20.04
N PRO A 195 -17.61 6.95 19.37
CA PRO A 195 -17.84 7.35 17.98
C PRO A 195 -17.73 6.20 16.99
N THR A 196 -18.59 6.20 15.98
CA THR A 196 -18.64 5.16 14.92
C THR A 196 -18.50 5.72 13.51
N VAL A 197 -18.26 7.03 13.34
CA VAL A 197 -18.21 7.71 12.04
C VAL A 197 -17.02 8.65 11.88
N PHE A 198 -16.56 8.82 10.64
CA PHE A 198 -15.55 9.81 10.24
C PHE A 198 -16.19 11.13 9.77
N SER A 199 -15.53 12.25 10.06
CA SER A 199 -16.02 13.60 9.70
C SER A 199 -15.78 13.93 8.22
N SER A 200 -16.35 15.05 7.76
CA SER A 200 -16.04 15.60 6.44
C SER A 200 -14.59 16.10 6.32
N CYS A 201 -13.92 16.45 7.41
CA CYS A 201 -12.48 16.74 7.40
C CYS A 201 -11.66 15.45 7.29
N SER A 202 -11.97 14.40 8.06
CA SER A 202 -11.24 13.13 7.96
C SER A 202 -11.34 12.53 6.54
N LYS A 203 -12.51 12.61 5.90
CA LYS A 203 -12.69 12.20 4.48
C LYS A 203 -11.89 13.07 3.49
N LYS A 204 -11.75 14.37 3.76
CA LYS A 204 -10.93 15.28 2.93
C LYS A 204 -9.44 15.02 3.10
N ASP A 205 -8.98 14.80 4.32
CA ASP A 205 -7.59 14.47 4.65
C ASP A 205 -7.20 13.14 3.99
N LEU A 206 -8.02 12.09 4.13
CA LEU A 206 -7.85 10.80 3.44
C LEU A 206 -7.72 10.96 1.92
N THR A 207 -8.61 11.75 1.31
CA THR A 207 -8.57 12.02 -0.14
C THR A 207 -7.26 12.71 -0.54
N ALA A 208 -6.83 13.73 0.22
CA ALA A 208 -5.57 14.43 -0.01
C ALA A 208 -4.33 13.56 0.32
N SER A 209 -4.50 12.46 1.05
CA SER A 209 -3.47 11.47 1.34
C SER A 209 -3.28 10.51 0.15
N PHE A 210 -4.39 9.94 -0.36
CA PHE A 210 -4.38 9.10 -1.56
C PHE A 210 -3.90 9.87 -2.81
N GLU A 211 -4.24 11.15 -2.97
CA GLU A 211 -3.71 11.98 -4.07
C GLU A 211 -2.19 12.21 -4.03
N LYS A 212 -1.52 11.92 -2.91
CA LYS A 212 -0.04 11.98 -2.78
C LYS A 212 0.66 10.65 -3.05
N GLY A 213 -0.08 9.55 -3.14
CA GLY A 213 0.47 8.19 -3.17
C GLY A 213 0.59 7.50 -1.80
N VAL A 214 -0.09 7.99 -0.74
CA VAL A 214 -0.24 7.15 0.47
C VAL A 214 -1.18 5.99 0.13
N GLY A 215 -0.86 4.78 0.60
CA GLY A 215 -1.72 3.61 0.36
C GLY A 215 -1.43 2.79 -0.91
N MET A 216 -0.21 2.85 -1.46
CA MET A 216 0.15 2.10 -2.69
C MET A 216 -0.05 0.59 -2.61
N CYS A 217 0.12 -0.01 -1.42
CA CYS A 217 -0.12 -1.43 -1.17
C CYS A 217 -1.61 -1.82 -1.20
N LEU A 218 -2.54 -0.88 -0.99
CA LEU A 218 -3.93 -1.17 -0.67
C LEU A 218 -4.82 -1.55 -1.87
N PHE A 219 -4.23 -2.06 -2.95
CA PHE A 219 -4.90 -2.34 -4.22
C PHE A 219 -5.01 -3.84 -4.56
N ASN A 220 -4.22 -4.72 -3.91
CA ASN A 220 -4.48 -6.16 -3.90
C ASN A 220 -5.70 -6.48 -3.02
N MET A 221 -6.53 -7.42 -3.46
CA MET A 221 -7.46 -8.11 -2.56
C MET A 221 -6.64 -9.12 -1.74
N PRO A 222 -6.80 -9.21 -0.40
CA PRO A 222 -5.98 -10.08 0.44
C PRO A 222 -6.12 -11.57 0.09
N GLU A 223 -5.04 -12.34 0.25
CA GLU A 223 -5.11 -13.78 0.03
C GLU A 223 -5.89 -14.48 1.16
N VAL A 224 -6.94 -15.21 0.75
CA VAL A 224 -7.93 -15.92 1.58
C VAL A 224 -7.32 -16.69 2.74
N LYS A 225 -6.26 -17.46 2.49
CA LYS A 225 -5.65 -18.41 3.44
C LYS A 225 -5.05 -17.75 4.68
N VAL A 226 -5.09 -16.42 4.72
CA VAL A 226 -4.48 -15.59 5.73
C VAL A 226 -5.55 -14.91 6.61
N LEU A 227 -6.84 -14.92 6.22
CA LEU A 227 -7.96 -14.28 6.93
C LEU A 227 -8.32 -15.00 8.24
N TYR A 228 -8.43 -14.23 9.33
CA TYR A 228 -8.79 -14.74 10.65
C TYR A 228 -10.30 -14.57 10.92
N GLY A 229 -11.06 -15.66 10.79
CA GLY A 229 -12.50 -15.70 11.04
C GLY A 229 -13.17 -17.00 10.58
N GLY A 230 -12.61 -17.63 9.54
CA GLY A 230 -13.18 -18.81 8.89
C GLY A 230 -14.16 -18.44 7.77
N GLN A 231 -14.30 -19.36 6.80
CA GLN A 231 -15.10 -19.19 5.57
C GLN A 231 -16.53 -18.77 5.89
N LYS A 232 -16.95 -17.58 5.43
CA LYS A 232 -18.31 -17.07 5.65
C LYS A 232 -18.82 -16.15 4.53
N CYS A 233 -19.35 -16.77 3.47
CA CYS A 233 -20.18 -16.15 2.44
C CYS A 233 -21.08 -15.01 2.97
N GLY A 234 -21.06 -13.89 2.26
CA GLY A 234 -21.74 -12.63 2.61
C GLY A 234 -20.84 -11.62 3.34
N ASN A 235 -19.55 -11.92 3.56
CA ASN A 235 -18.58 -10.99 4.16
C ASN A 235 -17.92 -10.04 3.12
N GLY A 236 -17.96 -10.42 1.84
CA GLY A 236 -17.43 -9.67 0.70
C GLY A 236 -15.93 -9.85 0.45
N TYR A 237 -15.36 -10.97 0.90
CA TYR A 237 -14.08 -11.54 0.48
C TYR A 237 -14.37 -12.90 -0.16
N VAL A 238 -13.74 -13.23 -1.30
CA VAL A 238 -14.02 -14.50 -2.00
C VAL A 238 -13.19 -15.60 -1.36
N GLU A 239 -13.78 -16.48 -0.54
CA GLU A 239 -13.03 -17.46 0.26
C GLU A 239 -12.87 -18.86 -0.40
N GLU A 240 -12.18 -19.79 0.28
CA GLU A 240 -11.84 -21.10 -0.31
C GLU A 240 -13.09 -22.00 -0.38
N GLY A 241 -13.55 -22.28 -1.60
CA GLY A 241 -14.83 -22.92 -1.87
C GLY A 241 -15.87 -21.97 -2.49
N GLU A 242 -15.57 -20.68 -2.54
CA GLU A 242 -16.40 -19.63 -3.15
C GLU A 242 -15.81 -19.19 -4.50
N GLU A 243 -16.69 -18.75 -5.41
CA GLU A 243 -16.31 -18.19 -6.71
C GLU A 243 -16.50 -16.66 -6.73
N CYS A 244 -17.36 -16.13 -5.83
CA CYS A 244 -17.59 -14.71 -5.65
C CYS A 244 -18.28 -14.42 -4.31
N ASP A 245 -17.95 -13.31 -3.66
CA ASP A 245 -18.74 -12.76 -2.53
C ASP A 245 -18.92 -11.26 -2.74
N CYS A 246 -20.18 -10.83 -2.79
CA CYS A 246 -20.63 -9.46 -3.02
C CYS A 246 -21.16 -8.76 -1.75
N GLY A 247 -21.03 -9.40 -0.58
CA GLY A 247 -21.64 -8.98 0.68
C GLY A 247 -22.99 -9.67 0.93
N GLU A 248 -23.55 -9.39 2.11
CA GLU A 248 -24.85 -9.91 2.58
C GLU A 248 -25.97 -9.73 1.54
N LEU A 249 -27.01 -10.56 1.64
CA LEU A 249 -28.11 -10.67 0.65
C LEU A 249 -28.79 -9.32 0.32
N GLU A 250 -28.87 -8.41 1.29
CA GLU A 250 -29.47 -7.07 1.14
C GLU A 250 -28.52 -6.03 0.52
N GLU A 251 -27.20 -6.24 0.60
CA GLU A 251 -26.18 -5.35 0.01
C GLU A 251 -25.76 -5.77 -1.40
N CYS A 252 -25.87 -7.06 -1.75
CA CYS A 252 -25.36 -7.58 -3.02
C CYS A 252 -26.17 -7.10 -4.25
N MET A 253 -25.72 -6.00 -4.85
CA MET A 253 -26.22 -5.52 -6.15
C MET A 253 -25.54 -6.19 -7.37
N ASN A 254 -24.73 -7.24 -7.16
CA ASN A 254 -23.91 -7.83 -8.24
C ASN A 254 -24.72 -8.83 -9.09
N PRO A 255 -24.95 -8.58 -10.40
CA PRO A 255 -25.72 -9.49 -11.25
C PRO A 255 -24.98 -10.81 -11.52
N CYS A 256 -23.65 -10.82 -11.41
CA CYS A 256 -22.80 -11.97 -11.73
C CYS A 256 -22.66 -12.98 -10.59
N CYS A 257 -23.04 -12.60 -9.36
CA CYS A 257 -22.78 -13.38 -8.15
C CYS A 257 -24.06 -13.79 -7.42
N ASN A 258 -24.12 -15.01 -6.89
CA ASN A 258 -25.23 -15.48 -6.07
C ASN A 258 -24.91 -15.35 -4.56
N ALA A 259 -25.36 -14.26 -3.93
CA ALA A 259 -25.13 -13.97 -2.51
C ALA A 259 -25.62 -15.05 -1.52
N THR A 260 -26.51 -15.96 -1.92
CA THR A 260 -26.93 -17.08 -1.05
C THR A 260 -25.95 -18.27 -1.06
N THR A 261 -25.08 -18.38 -2.07
CA THR A 261 -24.18 -19.54 -2.26
C THR A 261 -22.72 -19.16 -2.53
N CYS A 262 -22.43 -17.88 -2.73
CA CYS A 262 -21.13 -17.34 -3.14
C CYS A 262 -20.54 -18.02 -4.40
N THR A 263 -21.43 -18.41 -5.33
CA THR A 263 -21.10 -18.96 -6.65
C THR A 263 -21.46 -17.98 -7.76
N LEU A 264 -20.80 -18.10 -8.92
CA LEU A 264 -21.08 -17.33 -10.11
C LEU A 264 -22.44 -17.71 -10.72
N LYS A 265 -23.06 -16.77 -11.45
CA LYS A 265 -24.38 -16.93 -12.08
C LYS A 265 -24.27 -17.19 -13.59
N GLY A 266 -24.69 -18.37 -14.03
CA GLY A 266 -24.71 -18.75 -15.45
C GLY A 266 -23.31 -18.77 -16.06
N ASP A 267 -23.16 -18.21 -17.26
CA ASP A 267 -21.88 -18.17 -17.99
C ASP A 267 -20.91 -17.06 -17.49
N ALA A 268 -21.08 -16.58 -16.26
CA ALA A 268 -20.21 -15.58 -15.66
C ALA A 268 -18.82 -16.16 -15.39
N VAL A 269 -17.78 -15.50 -15.91
CA VAL A 269 -16.36 -15.84 -15.68
C VAL A 269 -15.79 -15.04 -14.50
N CYS A 270 -16.44 -13.94 -14.13
CA CYS A 270 -16.07 -13.12 -12.99
C CYS A 270 -17.26 -12.35 -12.42
N ALA A 271 -17.09 -11.87 -11.18
CA ALA A 271 -18.02 -10.95 -10.53
C ALA A 271 -17.37 -9.66 -10.01
N HIS A 272 -16.09 -9.70 -9.61
CA HIS A 272 -15.42 -8.63 -8.87
C HIS A 272 -14.10 -8.19 -9.53
N GLY A 273 -13.54 -7.06 -9.09
CA GLY A 273 -12.28 -6.52 -9.60
C GLY A 273 -12.43 -5.61 -10.83
N GLN A 274 -11.47 -4.71 -11.03
CA GLN A 274 -11.52 -3.65 -12.06
C GLN A 274 -11.36 -4.21 -13.49
N CYS A 275 -10.91 -5.46 -13.63
CA CYS A 275 -10.79 -6.19 -14.89
C CYS A 275 -11.96 -7.13 -15.18
N CYS A 276 -13.00 -7.14 -14.34
CA CYS A 276 -14.30 -7.69 -14.69
C CYS A 276 -15.19 -6.61 -15.34
N GLN A 277 -16.00 -6.99 -16.33
CA GLN A 277 -17.08 -6.19 -16.90
C GLN A 277 -18.12 -7.11 -17.53
N ASP A 278 -19.41 -6.83 -17.31
CA ASP A 278 -20.52 -7.59 -17.91
C ASP A 278 -20.39 -9.12 -17.67
N CYS A 279 -19.91 -9.46 -16.47
CA CYS A 279 -19.57 -10.80 -15.98
C CYS A 279 -18.43 -11.54 -16.73
N GLN A 280 -17.66 -10.82 -17.55
CA GLN A 280 -16.56 -11.33 -18.37
C GLN A 280 -15.23 -10.59 -18.10
N LEU A 281 -14.11 -11.24 -18.45
CA LEU A 281 -12.78 -10.63 -18.32
C LEU A 281 -12.56 -9.55 -19.39
N LYS A 282 -12.13 -8.36 -18.96
CA LYS A 282 -11.67 -7.30 -19.87
C LYS A 282 -10.41 -7.77 -20.61
N PRO A 283 -10.28 -7.50 -21.92
CA PRO A 283 -9.16 -7.98 -22.70
C PRO A 283 -7.83 -7.41 -22.20
N ALA A 284 -6.76 -8.20 -22.39
CA ALA A 284 -5.39 -7.78 -22.12
C ALA A 284 -5.12 -6.42 -22.80
N GLY A 285 -4.54 -5.46 -22.09
CA GLY A 285 -4.31 -4.09 -22.60
C GLY A 285 -5.38 -3.06 -22.25
N THR A 286 -6.47 -3.45 -21.56
CA THR A 286 -7.45 -2.48 -21.04
C THR A 286 -6.90 -1.80 -19.78
N PRO A 287 -6.80 -0.46 -19.69
CA PRO A 287 -6.38 0.20 -18.46
C PRO A 287 -7.36 -0.10 -17.31
N CYS A 288 -6.84 -0.44 -16.14
CA CYS A 288 -7.62 -0.74 -14.94
C CYS A 288 -7.28 0.14 -13.74
N ARG A 289 -6.10 0.79 -13.74
CA ARG A 289 -5.78 1.90 -12.84
C ARG A 289 -4.90 2.94 -13.55
N ASP A 290 -5.30 4.21 -13.47
CA ASP A 290 -4.48 5.35 -13.86
C ASP A 290 -3.46 5.71 -12.76
N ALA A 291 -2.32 6.26 -13.14
CA ALA A 291 -1.35 6.82 -12.19
C ALA A 291 -1.98 7.98 -11.39
N SER A 292 -1.96 7.88 -10.06
CA SER A 292 -2.53 8.85 -9.12
C SER A 292 -1.73 10.15 -9.02
N ASN A 293 -0.40 10.05 -9.09
CA ASN A 293 0.54 11.14 -8.91
C ASN A 293 1.80 10.95 -9.80
N SER A 294 2.77 11.88 -9.77
CA SER A 294 3.95 11.82 -10.66
C SER A 294 4.95 10.70 -10.38
N CYS A 295 4.84 10.04 -9.22
CA CYS A 295 5.69 8.94 -8.79
C CYS A 295 5.04 7.57 -9.00
N ASP A 296 3.91 7.52 -9.69
CA ASP A 296 3.04 6.36 -9.84
C ASP A 296 3.00 5.89 -11.30
N LEU A 297 2.69 4.60 -11.53
CA LEU A 297 2.55 4.02 -12.87
C LEU A 297 1.09 3.59 -13.12
N PRO A 298 0.66 3.44 -14.38
CA PRO A 298 -0.63 2.85 -14.71
C PRO A 298 -0.55 1.32 -14.82
N GLU A 299 -1.63 0.62 -14.45
CA GLU A 299 -1.80 -0.82 -14.71
C GLU A 299 -2.96 -1.12 -15.66
N PHE A 300 -2.78 -2.22 -16.37
CA PHE A 300 -3.63 -2.71 -17.43
C PHE A 300 -4.02 -4.17 -17.14
N CYS A 301 -5.24 -4.54 -17.49
CA CYS A 301 -5.69 -5.92 -17.43
C CYS A 301 -4.76 -6.82 -18.23
N ASN A 302 -4.46 -7.99 -17.68
CA ASN A 302 -3.68 -9.03 -18.34
C ASN A 302 -4.53 -9.95 -19.23
N GLY A 303 -5.87 -9.83 -19.17
CA GLY A 303 -6.83 -10.66 -19.91
C GLY A 303 -7.05 -12.05 -19.32
N THR A 304 -6.47 -12.36 -18.15
CA THR A 304 -6.56 -13.67 -17.48
C THR A 304 -6.97 -13.59 -16.01
N SER A 305 -6.99 -12.39 -15.43
CA SER A 305 -7.46 -12.10 -14.07
C SER A 305 -8.60 -11.07 -14.10
N PRO A 306 -9.62 -11.20 -13.23
CA PRO A 306 -10.66 -10.18 -13.06
C PRO A 306 -10.21 -9.02 -12.17
N HIS A 307 -9.11 -9.17 -11.43
CA HIS A 307 -8.48 -8.11 -10.66
C HIS A 307 -7.47 -7.32 -11.52
N CYS A 308 -7.35 -6.02 -11.27
CA CYS A 308 -6.21 -5.25 -11.77
C CYS A 308 -4.90 -5.80 -11.18
N PRO A 309 -3.76 -5.77 -11.88
CA PRO A 309 -2.48 -6.10 -11.27
C PRO A 309 -2.17 -5.24 -10.04
N ALA A 310 -1.33 -5.75 -9.15
CA ALA A 310 -0.95 -5.03 -7.94
C ALA A 310 -0.27 -3.69 -8.31
N ASN A 311 -0.66 -2.61 -7.62
CA ASN A 311 -0.14 -1.27 -7.83
C ASN A 311 1.40 -1.27 -7.75
N VAL A 312 2.03 -0.76 -8.80
CA VAL A 312 3.46 -0.51 -8.87
C VAL A 312 3.73 0.96 -9.17
N TYR A 313 4.80 1.47 -8.59
CA TYR A 313 5.17 2.88 -8.64
C TYR A 313 6.61 3.05 -9.12
N LEU A 314 7.01 4.28 -9.46
CA LEU A 314 8.37 4.58 -9.90
C LEU A 314 9.39 4.18 -8.84
N HIS A 315 10.52 3.59 -9.27
CA HIS A 315 11.63 3.30 -8.38
C HIS A 315 12.10 4.58 -7.65
N ASP A 316 12.48 4.44 -6.37
CA ASP A 316 13.00 5.54 -5.56
C ASP A 316 14.12 6.29 -6.30
N GLY A 317 14.02 7.62 -6.32
CA GLY A 317 15.00 8.53 -6.91
C GLY A 317 14.68 9.09 -8.29
N HIS A 318 13.63 8.65 -8.97
CA HIS A 318 13.09 9.41 -10.10
C HIS A 318 12.66 10.82 -9.64
N ALA A 319 12.94 11.86 -10.44
CA ALA A 319 12.55 13.23 -10.12
C ALA A 319 11.04 13.43 -10.30
N CYS A 320 10.39 14.16 -9.37
CA CYS A 320 8.96 14.43 -9.45
C CYS A 320 8.61 15.33 -10.65
N HIS A 321 7.40 15.18 -11.20
CA HIS A 321 6.92 16.07 -12.26
C HIS A 321 6.34 17.37 -11.67
N SER A 322 6.73 18.51 -12.23
CA SER A 322 6.28 19.86 -11.82
C SER A 322 6.57 20.28 -10.36
N VAL A 323 7.38 19.51 -9.63
CA VAL A 323 7.71 19.74 -8.21
C VAL A 323 9.19 19.44 -7.98
N ASP A 324 9.92 20.27 -7.23
CA ASP A 324 11.32 19.99 -6.86
C ASP A 324 11.38 18.94 -5.74
N GLY A 325 11.49 17.67 -6.15
CA GLY A 325 11.49 16.52 -5.25
C GLY A 325 11.94 15.24 -5.95
N TYR A 326 12.12 14.20 -5.16
CA TYR A 326 12.37 12.84 -5.63
C TYR A 326 11.25 11.91 -5.16
N CYS A 327 10.94 10.91 -5.98
CA CYS A 327 10.02 9.84 -5.64
C CYS A 327 10.63 8.93 -4.57
N TYR A 328 9.83 8.60 -3.55
CA TYR A 328 10.19 7.67 -2.48
C TYR A 328 8.94 6.91 -2.03
N ASN A 329 8.97 5.58 -2.08
CA ASN A 329 7.80 4.71 -1.80
C ASN A 329 6.51 5.12 -2.57
N GLY A 330 6.65 5.64 -3.80
CA GLY A 330 5.53 6.07 -4.65
C GLY A 330 4.95 7.45 -4.33
N ILE A 331 5.55 8.17 -3.37
CA ILE A 331 5.16 9.52 -2.93
C ILE A 331 6.24 10.54 -3.36
N CYS A 332 5.82 11.74 -3.78
CA CYS A 332 6.71 12.88 -3.90
C CYS A 332 6.76 13.68 -2.58
N GLN A 333 7.82 13.51 -1.78
CA GLN A 333 7.96 14.19 -0.49
C GLN A 333 8.68 15.54 -0.63
N THR A 334 8.12 16.60 -0.03
CA THR A 334 8.68 17.96 -0.06
C THR A 334 8.56 18.71 1.27
N HIS A 335 9.48 19.64 1.54
CA HIS A 335 9.39 20.55 2.68
C HIS A 335 8.09 21.39 2.67
N GLU A 336 7.57 21.78 1.50
CA GLU A 336 6.34 22.60 1.45
C GLU A 336 5.14 21.77 1.90
N GLN A 337 5.01 20.53 1.43
CA GLN A 337 3.94 19.64 1.88
C GLN A 337 4.07 19.29 3.36
N GLN A 338 5.28 19.07 3.89
CA GLN A 338 5.45 18.86 5.33
C GLN A 338 5.11 20.12 6.13
N CYS A 339 5.54 21.32 5.72
CA CYS A 339 5.15 22.57 6.37
C CYS A 339 3.62 22.78 6.36
N ILE A 340 2.93 22.44 5.26
CA ILE A 340 1.45 22.52 5.19
C ILE A 340 0.78 21.48 6.12
N THR A 341 1.36 20.29 6.30
CA THR A 341 0.87 19.33 7.30
C THR A 341 1.06 19.85 8.72
N LEU A 342 2.24 20.41 9.04
CA LEU A 342 2.59 20.87 10.38
C LEU A 342 1.86 22.15 10.81
N TRP A 343 1.64 23.09 9.89
CA TRP A 343 1.14 24.45 10.19
C TRP A 343 -0.16 24.81 9.48
N GLY A 344 -0.72 23.90 8.68
CA GLY A 344 -1.94 24.15 7.90
C GLY A 344 -1.69 24.95 6.62
N GLN A 345 -2.80 25.36 5.99
CA GLN A 345 -2.77 26.01 4.68
C GLN A 345 -2.08 27.38 4.70
N GLY A 346 -1.34 27.68 3.64
CA GLY A 346 -0.53 28.90 3.52
C GLY A 346 0.84 28.85 4.20
N ALA A 347 1.21 27.72 4.81
CA ALA A 347 2.58 27.47 5.27
C ALA A 347 3.51 27.08 4.11
N LYS A 348 4.80 27.41 4.24
CA LYS A 348 5.85 27.19 3.24
C LYS A 348 7.20 26.87 3.88
N PRO A 349 8.18 26.32 3.14
CA PRO A 349 9.55 26.15 3.63
C PRO A 349 10.18 27.52 3.95
N ALA A 350 10.97 27.58 5.01
CA ALA A 350 11.78 28.76 5.31
C ALA A 350 12.99 28.89 4.37
N PRO A 351 13.59 30.08 4.22
CA PRO A 351 14.85 30.25 3.49
C PRO A 351 15.99 29.36 4.03
N GLY A 352 16.94 28.98 3.17
CA GLY A 352 18.02 28.04 3.52
C GLY A 352 18.80 28.38 4.80
N ILE A 353 19.06 29.67 5.02
CA ILE A 353 19.71 30.19 6.23
C ILE A 353 19.00 29.81 7.54
N CYS A 354 17.67 29.59 7.52
CA CYS A 354 16.95 29.06 8.68
C CYS A 354 17.40 27.65 9.04
N PHE A 355 17.44 26.75 8.05
CA PHE A 355 17.92 25.38 8.24
C PHE A 355 19.39 25.40 8.67
N GLU A 356 20.25 26.14 7.95
CA GLU A 356 21.69 26.23 8.24
C GLU A 356 21.98 26.73 9.67
N LYS A 357 21.30 27.79 10.13
CA LYS A 357 21.56 28.36 11.45
C LYS A 357 20.95 27.55 12.57
N VAL A 358 19.66 27.21 12.48
CA VAL A 358 18.99 26.44 13.55
C VAL A 358 19.65 25.06 13.68
N ASN A 359 19.85 24.34 12.59
CA ASN A 359 20.28 22.95 12.66
C ASN A 359 21.79 22.77 12.91
N SER A 360 22.57 23.87 12.89
CA SER A 360 23.97 23.89 13.36
C SER A 360 24.11 23.85 14.89
N ALA A 361 23.01 24.02 15.65
CA ALA A 361 23.03 24.02 17.11
C ALA A 361 23.43 22.65 17.68
N GLY A 362 22.81 21.57 17.21
CA GLY A 362 22.99 20.21 17.76
C GLY A 362 22.27 20.05 19.10
N ASP A 363 21.02 20.53 19.16
CA ASP A 363 20.15 20.47 20.34
C ASP A 363 18.75 19.93 19.95
N PRO A 364 17.80 19.71 20.88
CA PRO A 364 16.47 19.15 20.55
C PRO A 364 15.68 19.94 19.50
N TYR A 365 15.95 21.23 19.36
CA TYR A 365 15.21 22.17 18.52
C TYR A 365 15.85 22.33 17.14
N GLY A 366 17.17 22.20 17.04
CA GLY A 366 17.94 22.31 15.81
C GLY A 366 19.07 21.28 15.71
N ASN A 367 18.86 20.24 14.90
CA ASN A 367 19.79 19.11 14.75
C ASN A 367 19.65 18.39 13.40
N CYS A 368 20.60 17.50 13.11
CA CYS A 368 20.54 16.43 12.11
C CYS A 368 20.26 15.08 12.80
N GLY A 369 19.19 15.01 13.58
CA GLY A 369 18.83 13.84 14.39
C GLY A 369 19.77 13.57 15.55
N LYS A 370 19.89 12.28 15.88
CA LYS A 370 20.71 11.77 16.98
C LYS A 370 21.79 10.82 16.47
N ASP A 371 22.92 10.77 17.18
CA ASP A 371 23.95 9.75 17.00
C ASP A 371 23.57 8.43 17.68
N ALA A 372 24.42 7.40 17.52
CA ALA A 372 24.24 6.09 18.15
C ALA A 372 24.41 6.08 19.69
N LYS A 373 24.46 7.25 20.34
CA LYS A 373 24.48 7.46 21.80
C LYS A 373 23.30 8.34 22.25
N GLY A 374 22.31 8.57 21.37
CA GLY A 374 21.16 9.43 21.63
C GLY A 374 21.46 10.94 21.64
N SER A 375 22.69 11.36 21.34
CA SER A 375 23.11 12.76 21.39
C SER A 375 22.76 13.49 20.09
N PHE A 376 22.17 14.69 20.20
CA PHE A 376 21.75 15.46 19.02
C PHE A 376 22.95 15.89 18.15
N ALA A 377 22.91 15.51 16.88
CA ALA A 377 23.97 15.80 15.91
C ALA A 377 23.81 17.21 15.33
N LYS A 378 24.93 17.94 15.17
CA LYS A 378 24.96 19.19 14.42
C LYS A 378 24.91 18.91 12.92
N CYS A 379 24.10 19.64 12.17
CA CYS A 379 24.18 19.59 10.71
C CYS A 379 25.38 20.38 10.18
N GLU A 380 26.08 19.79 9.22
CA GLU A 380 26.88 20.55 8.26
C GLU A 380 25.97 21.39 7.36
N ALA A 381 26.49 22.50 6.80
CA ALA A 381 25.67 23.44 6.02
C ALA A 381 24.97 22.79 4.81
N ARG A 382 25.63 21.85 4.13
CA ARG A 382 25.06 21.04 3.03
C ARG A 382 24.00 20.02 3.46
N ASP A 383 24.00 19.64 4.75
CA ASP A 383 23.15 18.59 5.33
C ASP A 383 21.97 19.22 6.11
N ALA A 384 22.02 20.53 6.37
CA ALA A 384 21.05 21.26 7.17
C ALA A 384 19.59 21.13 6.70
N LYS A 385 19.34 21.06 5.39
CA LYS A 385 17.99 20.83 4.83
C LYS A 385 17.45 19.41 5.08
N CYS A 386 18.28 18.48 5.54
CA CYS A 386 17.90 17.12 5.93
C CYS A 386 17.66 16.98 7.45
N GLY A 387 17.87 18.04 8.24
CA GLY A 387 17.70 18.06 9.70
C GLY A 387 16.29 18.43 10.16
N LYS A 388 16.18 19.19 11.26
CA LYS A 388 14.92 19.79 11.75
C LYS A 388 14.30 20.71 10.69
N ILE A 389 13.00 20.56 10.41
CA ILE A 389 12.30 21.35 9.39
C ILE A 389 12.04 22.78 9.86
N GLN A 390 12.30 23.74 8.98
CA GLN A 390 12.04 25.16 9.19
C GLN A 390 10.99 25.66 8.20
N CYS A 391 9.95 26.30 8.72
CA CYS A 391 8.79 26.76 7.96
C CYS A 391 8.53 28.26 8.18
N GLN A 392 7.65 28.83 7.35
CA GLN A 392 7.09 30.17 7.47
C GLN A 392 5.60 30.16 7.08
N GLY A 393 4.82 31.12 7.59
CA GLY A 393 3.38 31.20 7.34
C GLY A 393 2.55 30.16 8.11
N GLY A 394 1.34 29.87 7.62
CA GLY A 394 0.38 28.98 8.28
C GLY A 394 -0.18 29.53 9.60
N ALA A 395 -0.70 28.64 10.43
CA ALA A 395 -1.23 28.94 11.76
C ALA A 395 -0.12 29.29 12.77
N ASN A 396 -0.50 30.00 13.84
CA ASN A 396 0.43 30.45 14.90
C ASN A 396 0.87 29.33 15.86
N ARG A 397 0.27 28.14 15.78
CA ARG A 397 0.66 26.92 16.50
C ARG A 397 0.65 25.76 15.51
N PRO A 398 1.41 24.67 15.75
CA PRO A 398 1.30 23.48 14.93
C PRO A 398 -0.14 22.93 14.98
N VAL A 399 -0.63 22.39 13.86
CA VAL A 399 -1.96 21.77 13.76
C VAL A 399 -1.92 20.23 13.96
N ILE A 400 -0.73 19.71 14.29
CA ILE A 400 -0.46 18.28 14.53
C ILE A 400 -0.48 17.93 16.02
N GLY A 401 -1.66 17.58 16.53
CA GLY A 401 -1.84 17.14 17.92
C GLY A 401 -1.70 18.25 18.95
N THR A 402 -1.91 17.90 20.23
CA THR A 402 -1.94 18.85 21.36
C THR A 402 -0.58 19.16 21.96
N ASN A 403 0.39 18.25 21.80
CA ASN A 403 1.70 18.29 22.49
C ASN A 403 2.82 18.94 21.64
N ALA A 404 2.46 19.54 20.49
CA ALA A 404 3.38 20.21 19.59
C ALA A 404 3.58 21.69 19.98
N VAL A 405 4.85 22.10 20.13
CA VAL A 405 5.24 23.47 20.49
C VAL A 405 5.90 24.17 19.31
N SER A 406 5.57 25.46 19.16
CA SER A 406 6.17 26.34 18.16
C SER A 406 7.53 26.85 18.65
N ILE A 407 8.57 26.68 17.83
CA ILE A 407 9.92 27.15 18.10
C ILE A 407 10.25 28.26 17.11
N GLU A 408 10.32 29.51 17.58
CA GLU A 408 10.55 30.68 16.73
C GLU A 408 11.95 31.26 16.92
N THR A 409 12.79 31.13 15.88
CA THR A 409 14.14 31.69 15.84
C THR A 409 14.18 32.94 14.96
N ASN A 410 14.71 34.05 15.49
CA ASN A 410 14.83 35.32 14.76
C ASN A 410 16.28 35.55 14.31
N ILE A 411 16.59 35.20 13.05
CA ILE A 411 17.92 35.38 12.46
C ILE A 411 18.11 36.84 12.03
N PRO A 412 19.14 37.57 12.53
CA PRO A 412 19.46 38.91 12.03
C PRO A 412 20.09 38.85 10.64
N LEU A 413 19.69 39.76 9.76
CA LEU A 413 20.31 39.99 8.45
C LEU A 413 21.39 41.06 8.53
N ARG A 414 22.35 41.01 7.59
CA ARG A 414 23.43 42.01 7.49
C ARG A 414 22.89 43.42 7.23
N ASP A 415 21.78 43.51 6.52
CA ASP A 415 21.14 44.76 6.08
C ASP A 415 20.11 45.30 7.11
N GLY A 416 20.22 44.89 8.38
CA GLY A 416 19.37 45.36 9.49
C GLY A 416 17.99 44.68 9.63
N GLY A 417 17.58 43.87 8.65
CA GLY A 417 16.35 43.06 8.72
C GLY A 417 16.46 41.86 9.66
N ARG A 418 15.35 41.12 9.83
CA ARG A 418 15.31 39.83 10.56
C ARG A 418 14.46 38.83 9.78
N ILE A 419 14.88 37.56 9.77
CA ILE A 419 14.08 36.44 9.26
C ILE A 419 13.54 35.66 10.45
N LEU A 420 12.22 35.50 10.49
CA LEU A 420 11.54 34.56 11.39
C LEU A 420 11.62 33.15 10.79
N CYS A 421 12.24 32.23 11.52
CA CYS A 421 12.30 30.80 11.21
C CYS A 421 11.41 30.07 12.23
N ARG A 422 10.41 29.33 11.76
CA ARG A 422 9.48 28.61 12.63
C ARG A 422 9.67 27.10 12.47
N GLY A 423 10.30 26.48 13.46
CA GLY A 423 10.35 25.03 13.64
C GLY A 423 9.24 24.58 14.61
N THR A 424 9.05 23.27 14.72
CA THR A 424 8.29 22.68 15.82
C THR A 424 9.13 21.64 16.54
N HIS A 425 8.92 21.51 17.85
CA HIS A 425 9.32 20.32 18.59
C HIS A 425 8.04 19.75 19.20
N VAL A 426 7.87 18.45 19.01
CA VAL A 426 6.76 17.69 19.59
C VAL A 426 7.38 16.80 20.65
N TYR A 427 6.89 16.89 21.89
CA TYR A 427 7.40 16.08 22.99
C TYR A 427 6.92 14.63 22.82
N LEU A 428 7.69 13.83 22.09
CA LEU A 428 7.40 12.44 21.71
C LEU A 428 8.45 11.47 22.28
N GLY A 429 8.84 11.67 23.54
CA GLY A 429 9.99 10.98 24.11
C GLY A 429 11.29 11.31 23.37
N ASP A 430 12.32 10.49 23.59
CA ASP A 430 13.63 10.68 22.96
C ASP A 430 13.82 9.81 21.69
N ASP A 431 12.97 8.81 21.47
CA ASP A 431 13.23 7.72 20.52
C ASP A 431 12.24 7.64 19.34
N MET A 432 11.17 8.47 19.34
CA MET A 432 10.26 8.57 18.19
C MET A 432 10.77 9.59 17.14
N PRO A 433 10.55 9.36 15.82
CA PRO A 433 10.81 10.38 14.80
C PRO A 433 9.97 11.66 14.99
N ASP A 434 10.56 12.69 15.59
CA ASP A 434 9.97 14.03 15.77
C ASP A 434 9.41 14.56 14.42
N PRO A 435 8.10 14.86 14.28
CA PRO A 435 7.50 15.39 13.05
C PRO A 435 8.07 16.72 12.58
N GLY A 436 8.80 17.43 13.45
CA GLY A 436 9.64 18.58 13.13
C GLY A 436 11.04 18.23 12.64
N LEU A 437 11.38 16.96 12.38
CA LEU A 437 12.48 16.53 11.50
C LEU A 437 11.95 16.39 10.08
N VAL A 438 12.76 16.70 9.07
CA VAL A 438 12.40 16.47 7.67
C VAL A 438 12.14 14.98 7.42
N LEU A 439 11.02 14.66 6.77
CA LEU A 439 10.58 13.27 6.53
C LEU A 439 11.53 12.50 5.60
N THR A 440 11.71 11.22 5.87
CA THR A 440 12.45 10.27 5.02
C THR A 440 11.95 10.32 3.56
N GLY A 441 12.88 10.30 2.61
CA GLY A 441 12.57 10.45 1.18
C GLY A 441 12.47 11.89 0.67
N THR A 442 12.32 12.89 1.55
CA THR A 442 12.27 14.31 1.14
C THR A 442 13.59 14.72 0.50
N LYS A 443 13.54 15.36 -0.68
CA LYS A 443 14.71 16.01 -1.29
C LYS A 443 15.26 17.09 -0.36
N CYS A 444 16.53 16.99 0.04
CA CYS A 444 17.21 18.04 0.80
C CYS A 444 18.40 18.66 0.06
N GLY A 445 18.87 18.05 -1.03
CA GLY A 445 19.80 18.64 -1.99
C GLY A 445 19.76 17.90 -3.33
N ASP A 446 20.54 18.35 -4.31
CA ASP A 446 20.58 17.68 -5.62
C ASP A 446 21.27 16.31 -5.49
N GLY A 447 20.57 15.25 -5.92
CA GLY A 447 20.95 13.86 -5.69
C GLY A 447 20.84 13.37 -4.23
N MET A 448 20.30 14.19 -3.32
CA MET A 448 20.28 13.90 -1.88
C MET A 448 18.87 13.94 -1.30
N VAL A 449 18.46 12.83 -0.68
CA VAL A 449 17.24 12.72 0.13
C VAL A 449 17.59 12.41 1.59
N ARG A 450 16.67 12.77 2.47
CA ARG A 450 16.64 12.32 3.86
C ARG A 450 16.56 10.78 3.90
N SER A 451 17.55 10.14 4.53
CA SER A 451 17.58 8.69 4.83
C SER A 451 16.88 8.37 6.16
N GLU A 452 17.05 7.17 6.73
CA GLU A 452 16.75 6.93 8.15
C GLU A 452 17.94 7.36 9.03
N LEU A 453 19.12 6.75 8.80
CA LEU A 453 20.33 6.80 9.63
C LEU A 453 21.12 8.13 9.62
N MET A 454 20.45 9.28 9.40
CA MET A 454 21.02 10.65 9.38
C MET A 454 22.25 10.89 8.48
N ILE A 455 22.62 9.93 7.63
CA ILE A 455 23.63 10.08 6.57
C ILE A 455 22.91 10.52 5.29
N ASN A 456 23.40 11.57 4.62
CA ASN A 456 22.97 11.88 3.25
C ASN A 456 23.28 10.68 2.36
N ARG A 457 22.25 9.94 1.95
CA ARG A 457 22.41 8.93 0.92
C ARG A 457 22.42 9.67 -0.40
N SER A 458 23.57 9.68 -1.08
CA SER A 458 23.59 9.85 -2.53
C SER A 458 22.61 8.83 -3.09
N LEU A 459 21.47 9.31 -3.56
CA LEU A 459 20.48 8.43 -4.15
C LEU A 459 21.12 7.80 -5.38
N PHE A 460 20.84 6.52 -5.63
CA PHE A 460 21.14 5.95 -6.93
C PHE A 460 20.18 6.59 -7.94
N LEU A 461 20.57 7.78 -8.42
CA LEU A 461 20.02 8.39 -9.62
C LEU A 461 20.32 7.41 -10.75
N PHE A 462 19.36 6.55 -11.04
CA PHE A 462 19.46 5.59 -12.13
C PHE A 462 19.48 6.40 -13.44
N ASP A 463 20.68 6.62 -13.96
CA ASP A 463 20.94 7.24 -15.27
C ASP A 463 20.61 6.27 -16.42
N THR A 464 19.47 5.60 -16.27
CA THR A 464 18.86 4.71 -17.25
C THR A 464 17.79 5.49 -17.99
N LEU A 465 17.88 5.54 -19.32
CA LEU A 465 16.84 6.06 -20.21
C LEU A 465 15.52 5.26 -20.17
N GLN A 466 15.37 4.33 -19.22
CA GLN A 466 14.24 3.43 -19.05
C GLN A 466 13.56 3.73 -17.71
N ILE A 467 12.22 3.71 -17.72
CA ILE A 467 11.39 3.90 -16.54
C ILE A 467 11.31 2.57 -15.78
N CYS A 468 11.70 2.53 -14.51
CA CYS A 468 11.68 1.32 -13.69
C CYS A 468 10.66 1.41 -12.56
N ASN A 469 10.02 0.29 -12.24
CA ASN A 469 9.13 0.21 -11.09
C ASN A 469 9.87 -0.13 -9.79
N ASN A 470 9.16 -0.03 -8.66
CA ASN A 470 9.64 -0.36 -7.31
C ASN A 470 10.12 -1.82 -7.14
N LYS A 471 9.69 -2.74 -8.01
CA LYS A 471 10.18 -4.12 -8.08
C LYS A 471 11.41 -4.31 -9.00
N LYS A 472 11.93 -3.21 -9.57
CA LYS A 472 13.09 -3.14 -10.47
C LYS A 472 12.88 -3.75 -11.86
N ASN A 473 11.62 -3.88 -12.29
CA ASN A 473 11.27 -4.24 -13.66
C ASN A 473 11.00 -2.96 -14.48
N CYS A 474 11.45 -2.92 -15.74
CA CYS A 474 11.20 -1.75 -16.60
C CYS A 474 9.74 -1.73 -17.09
N HIS A 475 9.15 -0.53 -17.11
CA HIS A 475 7.84 -0.26 -17.70
C HIS A 475 8.06 0.25 -19.12
N CYS A 476 7.93 -0.65 -20.09
CA CYS A 476 8.35 -0.41 -21.47
C CYS A 476 7.31 0.41 -22.27
N GLU A 477 7.80 1.24 -23.19
CA GLU A 477 6.94 1.92 -24.16
C GLU A 477 6.21 0.92 -25.07
N ALA A 478 5.16 1.42 -25.73
CA ALA A 478 4.49 0.71 -26.81
C ALA A 478 5.50 0.11 -27.81
N HIS A 479 5.24 -1.12 -28.26
CA HIS A 479 6.08 -1.91 -29.16
C HIS A 479 7.33 -2.58 -28.53
N TRP A 480 7.64 -2.35 -27.24
CA TRP A 480 8.73 -3.04 -26.53
C TRP A 480 8.23 -4.07 -25.51
N ALA A 481 9.11 -4.98 -25.06
CA ALA A 481 8.79 -6.06 -24.14
C ALA A 481 9.52 -5.91 -22.79
N PRO A 482 8.83 -6.02 -21.65
CA PRO A 482 9.48 -6.10 -20.35
C PRO A 482 10.19 -7.46 -20.16
N PRO A 483 11.15 -7.58 -19.23
CA PRO A 483 11.49 -6.61 -18.17
C PRO A 483 12.61 -5.61 -18.53
N PHE A 484 13.23 -5.68 -19.72
CA PHE A 484 14.41 -4.87 -20.09
C PHE A 484 14.19 -3.92 -21.28
N CYS A 485 13.03 -3.97 -21.95
CA CYS A 485 12.72 -3.18 -23.13
C CYS A 485 13.73 -3.35 -24.29
N ASP A 486 14.37 -4.51 -24.39
CA ASP A 486 15.39 -4.86 -25.39
C ASP A 486 14.79 -5.52 -26.65
N ARG A 487 13.52 -5.98 -26.56
CA ARG A 487 12.83 -6.79 -27.58
C ARG A 487 11.47 -6.20 -27.93
N THR A 488 10.94 -6.55 -29.10
CA THR A 488 9.59 -6.14 -29.52
C THR A 488 8.49 -6.79 -28.68
N GLY A 489 7.47 -6.02 -28.27
CA GLY A 489 6.38 -6.48 -27.40
C GLY A 489 5.14 -5.58 -27.38
N LEU A 490 4.34 -5.68 -26.31
CA LEU A 490 3.07 -4.95 -26.12
C LEU A 490 3.18 -3.71 -25.22
N GLY A 491 4.39 -3.34 -24.77
CA GLY A 491 4.64 -2.33 -23.74
C GLY A 491 4.27 -2.80 -22.34
N GLY A 492 4.45 -1.93 -21.35
CA GLY A 492 4.15 -2.17 -19.94
C GLY A 492 5.28 -2.89 -19.18
N SER A 493 5.01 -3.29 -17.95
CA SER A 493 5.88 -4.11 -17.10
C SER A 493 5.28 -5.51 -16.91
N VAL A 494 6.13 -6.48 -16.54
CA VAL A 494 5.67 -7.81 -16.07
C VAL A 494 4.73 -7.71 -14.86
N ASP A 495 4.82 -6.62 -14.08
CA ASP A 495 3.96 -6.36 -12.93
C ASP A 495 2.66 -5.60 -13.26
N SER A 496 2.66 -4.76 -14.32
CA SER A 496 1.59 -3.80 -14.58
C SER A 496 0.64 -4.21 -15.72
N GLY A 497 0.87 -5.38 -16.32
CA GLY A 497 0.22 -5.79 -17.56
C GLY A 497 0.69 -5.02 -18.80
N PRO A 498 0.28 -5.47 -20.00
CA PRO A 498 0.68 -4.85 -21.27
C PRO A 498 -0.09 -3.54 -21.53
N ILE A 499 0.55 -2.54 -22.12
CA ILE A 499 -0.12 -1.27 -22.51
C ILE A 499 -1.03 -1.47 -23.73
N ARG A 500 -0.65 -2.36 -24.65
CA ARG A 500 -1.36 -2.59 -25.92
C ARG A 500 -2.23 -3.83 -25.87
N PHE A 501 -3.40 -3.74 -26.51
CA PHE A 501 -4.28 -4.89 -26.68
C PHE A 501 -3.60 -6.07 -27.36
N ALA A 502 -3.89 -7.30 -26.90
CA ALA A 502 -3.51 -8.56 -27.55
C ALA A 502 -4.34 -8.83 -28.85
N GLY A 503 -4.52 -7.80 -29.67
CA GLY A 503 -5.44 -7.76 -30.79
C GLY A 503 -4.93 -8.43 -32.06
N ARG A 504 -5.02 -9.76 -32.14
CA ARG A 504 -5.18 -10.54 -33.39
C ARG A 504 -4.13 -10.32 -34.50
N SER A 505 -2.92 -9.87 -34.13
CA SER A 505 -1.92 -9.24 -35.02
C SER A 505 -1.25 -10.14 -36.07
N GLU A 506 -1.58 -11.43 -36.15
CA GLU A 506 -1.13 -12.32 -37.23
C GLU A 506 -2.29 -12.75 -38.15
N LYS A 507 -3.45 -13.10 -37.58
CA LYS A 507 -4.58 -13.67 -38.35
C LYS A 507 -5.16 -12.73 -39.40
N HIS A 508 -5.14 -11.41 -39.19
CA HIS A 508 -5.63 -10.47 -40.22
C HIS A 508 -4.70 -10.37 -41.42
N GLN A 509 -3.38 -10.47 -41.21
CA GLN A 509 -2.43 -10.41 -42.31
C GLN A 509 -2.46 -11.71 -43.12
N THR A 510 -2.66 -12.87 -42.48
CA THR A 510 -2.95 -14.12 -43.20
C THR A 510 -4.30 -14.10 -43.92
N ASP A 511 -5.38 -13.60 -43.30
CA ASP A 511 -6.71 -13.53 -43.92
C ASP A 511 -6.71 -12.64 -45.18
N GLU A 512 -6.01 -11.50 -45.16
CA GLU A 512 -5.95 -10.62 -46.33
C GLU A 512 -5.04 -11.17 -47.42
N LEU A 513 -3.94 -11.84 -47.07
CA LEU A 513 -3.10 -12.56 -48.03
C LEU A 513 -3.88 -13.71 -48.68
N PHE A 514 -4.64 -14.49 -47.90
CA PHE A 514 -5.52 -15.56 -48.41
C PHE A 514 -6.62 -15.01 -49.31
N LYS A 515 -7.23 -13.86 -48.98
CA LYS A 515 -8.23 -13.21 -49.84
C LYS A 515 -7.62 -12.74 -51.15
N ARG A 516 -6.42 -12.13 -51.15
CA ARG A 516 -5.71 -11.74 -52.37
C ARG A 516 -5.36 -12.96 -53.23
N LEU A 517 -4.75 -13.99 -52.66
CA LEU A 517 -4.46 -15.26 -53.35
C LEU A 517 -5.74 -15.93 -53.91
N SER A 518 -6.85 -15.91 -53.18
CA SER A 518 -8.13 -16.46 -53.63
C SER A 518 -8.69 -15.70 -54.83
N ILE A 519 -8.61 -14.35 -54.81
CA ILE A 519 -9.04 -13.49 -55.91
C ILE A 519 -8.16 -13.73 -57.15
N GLU A 520 -6.84 -13.86 -56.98
CA GLU A 520 -5.93 -14.15 -58.09
C GLU A 520 -6.13 -15.57 -58.67
N LEU A 521 -6.36 -16.59 -57.85
CA LEU A 521 -6.73 -17.93 -58.33
C LEU A 521 -8.07 -17.92 -59.11
N LEU A 522 -9.05 -17.13 -58.67
CA LEU A 522 -10.33 -16.98 -59.37
C LEU A 522 -10.17 -16.22 -60.70
N ALA A 523 -9.32 -15.18 -60.73
CA ALA A 523 -8.98 -14.47 -61.96
C ALA A 523 -8.19 -15.35 -62.95
N GLY A 524 -7.25 -16.17 -62.46
CA GLY A 524 -6.51 -17.16 -63.23
C GLY A 524 -7.42 -18.22 -63.85
N LYS A 525 -8.34 -18.79 -63.05
CA LYS A 525 -9.35 -19.75 -63.55
C LYS A 525 -10.27 -19.15 -64.61
N ARG A 526 -10.68 -17.88 -64.47
CA ARG A 526 -11.45 -17.18 -65.53
C ARG A 526 -10.64 -17.00 -66.81
N LYS A 527 -9.38 -16.54 -66.73
CA LYS A 527 -8.50 -16.39 -67.90
C LYS A 527 -8.26 -17.73 -68.63
N LEU A 528 -8.01 -18.80 -67.89
CA LEU A 528 -7.80 -20.14 -68.46
C LEU A 528 -9.07 -20.66 -69.17
N CYS A 529 -10.25 -20.46 -68.58
CA CYS A 529 -11.52 -20.88 -69.18
C CYS A 529 -11.82 -20.14 -70.51
N CYS A 530 -11.52 -18.84 -70.58
CA CYS A 530 -11.61 -18.07 -71.82
C CYS A 530 -10.63 -18.56 -72.89
N TYR A 531 -9.41 -18.95 -72.51
CA TYR A 531 -8.38 -19.43 -73.46
C TYR A 531 -8.75 -20.80 -74.06
N VAL A 532 -9.32 -21.71 -73.24
CA VAL A 532 -9.77 -23.03 -73.71
C VAL A 532 -11.01 -22.94 -74.60
N SER A 533 -11.90 -21.96 -74.36
CA SER A 533 -13.11 -21.76 -75.18
C SER A 533 -12.82 -21.30 -76.62
N THR A 534 -11.63 -20.76 -76.90
CA THR A 534 -11.26 -20.27 -78.24
C THR A 534 -10.58 -21.30 -79.13
N THR A 535 -10.22 -22.49 -78.63
CA THR A 535 -9.41 -23.47 -79.39
C THR A 535 -9.90 -24.91 -79.22
N HIS A 536 -11.12 -25.24 -79.68
CA HIS A 536 -11.40 -26.58 -80.25
C HIS A 536 -12.73 -26.69 -81.05
N THR A 537 -12.88 -25.87 -82.09
CA THR A 537 -13.91 -26.13 -83.11
C THR A 537 -13.38 -27.11 -84.17
N PHE A 538 -13.43 -28.43 -83.93
CA PHE A 538 -13.39 -29.43 -85.03
C PHE A 538 -13.89 -30.83 -84.64
N SER A 539 -14.55 -31.49 -85.60
CA SER A 539 -14.90 -32.92 -85.71
C SER A 539 -15.67 -33.62 -84.56
N LYS A 540 -16.95 -33.87 -84.86
CA LYS A 540 -17.80 -34.96 -84.34
C LYS A 540 -17.11 -36.34 -84.52
N ILE A 541 -17.48 -37.37 -83.72
CA ILE A 541 -18.04 -38.68 -84.17
C ILE A 541 -18.13 -39.78 -83.05
N LEU A 542 -19.14 -40.66 -83.17
CA LEU A 542 -19.37 -41.99 -82.54
C LEU A 542 -19.78 -42.17 -81.04
N ARG A 543 -21.09 -42.45 -80.85
CA ARG A 543 -21.74 -43.56 -80.08
C ARG A 543 -21.40 -43.78 -78.57
N ARG A 544 -22.36 -43.57 -77.66
CA ARG A 544 -23.37 -44.52 -77.05
C ARG A 544 -22.82 -45.43 -75.91
N LEU A 545 -23.19 -45.19 -74.64
CA LEU A 545 -24.27 -45.86 -73.83
C LEU A 545 -23.73 -47.04 -72.95
N PRO A 546 -24.44 -47.52 -71.89
CA PRO A 546 -25.34 -46.84 -70.93
C PRO A 546 -25.23 -47.31 -69.43
N GLN A 547 -25.83 -46.55 -68.49
CA GLN A 547 -26.50 -47.03 -67.23
C GLN A 547 -25.62 -47.74 -66.15
N CYS A 548 -26.00 -47.96 -64.86
CA CYS A 548 -27.22 -47.73 -64.04
C CYS A 548 -26.82 -47.43 -62.54
N PRO A 549 -27.70 -47.30 -61.51
CA PRO A 549 -27.52 -46.28 -60.45
C PRO A 549 -27.31 -46.75 -58.96
N PRO A 550 -28.20 -46.58 -57.93
CA PRO A 550 -27.79 -45.98 -56.64
C PRO A 550 -28.17 -46.77 -55.35
N VAL A 551 -28.02 -46.14 -54.15
CA VAL A 551 -28.86 -46.20 -52.90
C VAL A 551 -28.06 -46.21 -51.57
N HIS A 552 -28.09 -45.06 -50.87
CA HIS A 552 -28.45 -44.76 -49.45
C HIS A 552 -28.34 -45.73 -48.23
N LEU A 553 -28.30 -45.09 -47.03
CA LEU A 553 -28.49 -45.59 -45.62
C LEU A 553 -27.22 -46.19 -44.92
N SER A 554 -26.99 -46.09 -43.59
CA SER A 554 -27.68 -45.42 -42.44
C SER A 554 -26.72 -45.14 -41.22
N HIS A 555 -27.22 -44.60 -40.10
CA HIS A 555 -26.49 -44.31 -38.82
C HIS A 555 -26.30 -45.57 -37.90
N PRO A 556 -25.97 -45.46 -36.57
CA PRO A 556 -24.65 -45.22 -35.93
C PRO A 556 -24.29 -46.28 -34.83
N VAL A 557 -23.24 -46.09 -34.00
CA VAL A 557 -23.13 -46.42 -32.52
C VAL A 557 -21.67 -46.25 -31.99
N LEU A 558 -21.50 -46.12 -30.66
CA LEU A 558 -20.24 -45.93 -29.91
C LEU A 558 -19.56 -47.26 -29.50
N LEU A 559 -18.27 -47.23 -29.10
CA LEU A 559 -17.80 -47.69 -27.77
C LEU A 559 -16.33 -47.34 -27.41
N SER A 560 -16.11 -47.32 -26.09
CA SER A 560 -14.99 -46.91 -25.21
C SER A 560 -13.56 -47.47 -25.38
N LEU A 561 -12.56 -46.62 -25.01
CA LEU A 561 -11.36 -46.87 -24.14
C LEU A 561 -10.35 -48.01 -24.45
N PRO A 562 -9.13 -48.02 -23.84
CA PRO A 562 -8.24 -46.93 -23.41
C PRO A 562 -6.82 -47.08 -24.03
N MET A 563 -5.85 -46.21 -23.68
CA MET A 563 -4.41 -46.51 -23.84
C MET A 563 -3.57 -46.07 -22.63
N SER A 564 -2.58 -46.89 -22.28
CA SER A 564 -1.60 -46.68 -21.21
C SER A 564 -0.29 -46.08 -21.75
N LEU A 565 0.52 -45.46 -20.87
CA LEU A 565 1.79 -44.82 -21.22
C LEU A 565 2.89 -45.18 -20.22
N SER A 566 3.93 -45.88 -20.69
CA SER A 566 5.25 -46.08 -20.04
C SER A 566 6.17 -46.89 -20.98
N PRO A 567 7.51 -46.76 -20.88
CA PRO A 567 8.25 -45.50 -20.80
C PRO A 567 9.50 -45.49 -21.73
N ASN A 568 10.03 -44.31 -22.07
CA ASN A 568 11.33 -44.19 -22.75
C ASN A 568 12.51 -44.31 -21.75
N PRO A 569 13.63 -44.94 -22.13
CA PRO A 569 14.88 -44.91 -21.37
C PRO A 569 15.73 -43.67 -21.71
N GLY A 570 16.56 -43.21 -20.76
CA GLY A 570 17.54 -42.13 -20.99
C GLY A 570 17.77 -41.25 -19.76
N GLN A 571 18.70 -41.63 -18.88
CA GLN A 571 19.04 -40.87 -17.68
C GLN A 571 20.19 -39.89 -17.92
N LEU A 572 20.12 -38.73 -17.27
CA LEU A 572 21.24 -38.09 -16.56
C LEU A 572 20.67 -37.39 -15.32
N ARG A 573 21.33 -37.51 -14.16
CA ARG A 573 20.85 -36.98 -12.86
C ARG A 573 21.92 -36.13 -12.16
N PRO A 574 21.53 -35.21 -11.25
CA PRO A 574 22.43 -34.19 -10.69
C PRO A 574 23.24 -34.68 -9.47
N LEU A 575 24.25 -33.89 -9.10
CA LEU A 575 25.04 -34.02 -7.87
C LEU A 575 24.31 -33.39 -6.67
N VAL A 576 24.55 -33.95 -5.47
CA VAL A 576 23.95 -33.53 -4.19
C VAL A 576 25.04 -33.55 -3.10
N PRO A 577 25.15 -32.55 -2.21
CA PRO A 577 26.12 -32.54 -1.11
C PRO A 577 25.73 -33.46 0.08
N PRO A 578 26.69 -33.87 0.93
CA PRO A 578 26.48 -34.90 1.95
C PRO A 578 25.82 -34.39 3.25
N PRO A 579 25.19 -35.29 4.04
CA PRO A 579 24.53 -34.94 5.31
C PRO A 579 25.47 -34.98 6.52
N HIS A 580 25.27 -34.07 7.48
CA HIS A 580 25.88 -34.17 8.81
C HIS A 580 25.00 -34.97 9.79
N ARG A 581 25.63 -35.82 10.62
CA ARG A 581 24.95 -36.63 11.64
C ARG A 581 24.68 -35.81 12.91
N ALA A 582 23.53 -36.08 13.54
CA ALA A 582 23.28 -35.71 14.93
C ALA A 582 24.01 -36.68 15.90
N ALA A 583 24.27 -36.22 17.12
CA ALA A 583 24.72 -37.02 18.25
C ALA A 583 23.91 -36.65 19.51
N ALA A 584 23.74 -37.61 20.43
CA ALA A 584 22.85 -37.53 21.58
C ALA A 584 23.65 -37.41 22.92
N PRO A 585 23.00 -37.25 24.09
CA PRO A 585 23.55 -36.46 25.20
C PRO A 585 24.41 -37.23 26.21
N HIS A 586 25.22 -36.50 26.98
CA HIS A 586 25.83 -36.95 28.23
C HIS A 586 25.49 -36.01 29.41
N ARG A 587 25.59 -36.56 30.63
CA ARG A 587 25.15 -35.94 31.91
C ARG A 587 26.34 -35.44 32.75
N ALA A 588 26.04 -34.40 33.54
CA ALA A 588 26.58 -34.09 34.88
C ALA A 588 28.10 -33.87 35.07
N ALA A 589 28.46 -32.68 35.55
CA ALA A 589 28.97 -32.47 36.92
C ALA A 589 29.06 -30.97 37.27
N ALA A 590 28.92 -30.64 38.56
CA ALA A 590 29.46 -29.40 39.17
C ALA A 590 30.70 -29.80 40.00
N PRO A 591 31.53 -28.86 40.52
CA PRO A 591 31.23 -28.35 41.87
C PRO A 591 31.82 -26.97 42.26
N HIS A 592 31.53 -26.54 43.51
CA HIS A 592 32.22 -25.58 44.41
C HIS A 592 32.59 -24.16 43.89
N ILE A 593 32.04 -23.07 44.45
CA ILE A 593 32.22 -22.48 45.80
C ILE A 593 33.61 -21.84 46.02
N HIS A 594 33.61 -20.51 46.16
CA HIS A 594 34.40 -19.74 47.14
C HIS A 594 33.67 -18.39 47.43
N ALA A 595 33.90 -17.76 48.59
CA ALA A 595 33.11 -16.60 49.05
C ALA A 595 33.83 -15.72 50.10
N VAL A 596 33.35 -14.47 50.28
CA VAL A 596 33.62 -13.53 51.42
C VAL A 596 35.06 -12.95 51.44
N PRO A 597 35.35 -11.74 52.02
CA PRO A 597 34.55 -10.75 52.79
C PRO A 597 34.20 -9.46 52.01
N ARG A 598 33.30 -8.51 52.39
CA ARG A 598 32.68 -7.97 53.65
C ARG A 598 33.35 -6.72 54.27
N GLY A 599 32.53 -5.67 54.50
CA GLY A 599 32.81 -4.45 55.30
C GLY A 599 33.06 -3.19 54.47
N ALA A 600 32.57 -1.97 54.77
CA ALA A 600 31.64 -1.43 55.79
C ALA A 600 30.91 -0.20 55.14
N SER A 601 29.68 0.25 55.45
CA SER A 601 28.82 0.31 56.66
C SER A 601 28.92 1.59 57.51
N PHE A 602 28.09 2.60 57.16
CA PHE A 602 27.49 3.63 58.05
C PHE A 602 26.05 3.89 57.49
N ARG A 603 24.94 3.90 58.24
CA ARG A 603 24.48 4.75 59.37
C ARG A 603 24.24 6.24 58.98
N ALA A 604 23.10 6.88 59.29
CA ALA A 604 21.91 6.39 60.01
C ALA A 604 20.61 7.24 59.84
N THR A 605 19.47 6.55 60.06
CA THR A 605 18.19 6.98 60.70
C THR A 605 17.18 7.95 60.03
N PRO A 606 15.85 7.78 60.30
CA PRO A 606 14.75 8.52 59.67
C PRO A 606 14.02 9.50 60.63
N ASN A 607 12.89 10.09 60.21
CA ASN A 607 11.95 10.77 61.11
C ASN A 607 10.46 10.57 60.70
N HIS A 608 9.52 10.81 61.62
CA HIS A 608 8.11 10.33 61.58
C HIS A 608 7.05 11.31 61.04
N ASN A 609 5.96 10.76 60.44
CA ASN A 609 4.52 10.90 60.81
C ASN A 609 3.63 10.32 59.67
N SER A 610 2.63 9.45 59.84
CA SER A 610 1.43 9.46 60.72
C SER A 610 0.41 10.55 60.30
N CYS A 611 -0.88 10.33 60.02
CA CYS A 611 -1.78 9.15 60.08
C CYS A 611 -2.93 9.37 59.02
N ARG A 612 -4.03 8.61 58.81
CA ARG A 612 -4.71 7.46 59.46
C ARG A 612 -5.65 6.76 58.43
N THR A 613 -6.10 5.52 58.68
CA THR A 613 -7.13 4.79 57.91
C THR A 613 -8.57 5.09 58.33
N VAL A 614 -9.54 4.91 57.40
CA VAL A 614 -10.97 4.73 57.66
C VAL A 614 -11.52 3.60 56.78
N THR A 615 -12.29 2.69 57.37
CA THR A 615 -12.97 1.57 56.69
C THR A 615 -14.49 1.74 56.80
N VAL A 616 -15.23 1.50 55.72
CA VAL A 616 -16.70 1.36 55.73
C VAL A 616 -17.10 0.11 54.93
N SER A 617 -18.13 -0.59 55.40
CA SER A 617 -18.51 -1.94 55.00
C SER A 617 -19.27 -2.01 53.66
N ALA A 618 -19.14 -3.15 52.99
CA ALA A 618 -20.09 -3.57 51.95
C ALA A 618 -21.38 -4.20 52.55
N PRO A 619 -22.47 -4.25 51.78
CA PRO A 619 -23.47 -5.31 51.90
C PRO A 619 -23.43 -6.23 50.67
N SER A 620 -23.45 -7.54 50.90
CA SER A 620 -23.50 -8.55 49.83
C SER A 620 -24.90 -8.70 49.25
N VAL A 621 -25.04 -8.80 47.93
CA VAL A 621 -26.26 -9.28 47.26
C VAL A 621 -25.90 -10.42 46.30
N PHE A 622 -26.33 -11.63 46.64
CA PHE A 622 -26.28 -12.78 45.72
C PHE A 622 -27.47 -12.72 44.76
N PHE A 623 -27.22 -12.77 43.45
CA PHE A 623 -28.19 -13.29 42.49
C PHE A 623 -27.50 -14.16 41.45
N THR A 624 -27.74 -15.46 41.53
CA THR A 624 -27.37 -16.45 40.52
C THR A 624 -28.46 -16.51 39.44
N TRP A 625 -28.11 -16.41 38.16
CA TRP A 625 -28.92 -17.00 37.08
C TRP A 625 -28.02 -17.54 35.96
N LYS A 626 -28.52 -18.54 35.23
CA LYS A 626 -27.81 -19.30 34.18
C LYS A 626 -28.37 -18.98 32.79
N HIS A 627 -27.51 -19.10 31.78
CA HIS A 627 -27.83 -19.30 30.35
C HIS A 627 -28.59 -18.13 29.69
N PHE A 628 -28.23 -17.72 28.48
CA PHE A 628 -28.49 -18.51 27.27
C PHE A 628 -27.40 -18.39 26.19
N ILE A 629 -27.38 -19.36 25.28
CA ILE A 629 -26.68 -19.30 24.00
C ILE A 629 -27.76 -19.18 22.92
N LEU A 630 -27.63 -18.19 22.04
CA LEU A 630 -28.04 -18.20 20.63
C LEU A 630 -27.45 -16.96 19.93
#